data_AF-A0A432W5H1-F1
#
_entry.id   AF-A0A432W5H1-F1
#
_cell.length_a   1.000
_cell.length_b   1.000
_cell.length_c   1.000
_cell.angle_alpha   90.00
_cell.angle_beta   90.00
_cell.angle_gamma   90.00
#
_symmetry.space_group_name_H-M   'P 1'
#
loop_
_entity.id
_entity.type
_entity.pdbx_description
1 polymer ?
#
loop_
_entity_poly.entity_id
_entity_poly.type
_entity_poly.pdbx_seq_one_letter_code
_entity_poly.pdbx_strand_id
1 'polypeptide(L)' 'MNVEQVIQNPSKYFEHPGEVATTPGLSVEDKVKILESWEIDANEMLTADSENMPDKRNEQLTDDLQAIRTTLSDLRGK' A
#
# COMPACT_ATOMS: atom_id res chain seq x y z
N MET A 1 -0.55 -10.37 -14.92
CA MET A 1 0.08 -9.69 -13.77
C MET A 1 0.74 -10.75 -12.92
N ASN A 2 1.98 -10.56 -12.49
CA ASN A 2 2.65 -11.50 -11.60
C ASN A 2 2.53 -10.97 -10.17
N VAL A 3 1.79 -11.66 -9.31
CA VAL A 3 1.47 -11.20 -7.94
C VAL A 3 2.73 -10.99 -7.12
N GLU A 4 3.75 -11.84 -7.26
CA GLU A 4 5.00 -11.72 -6.52
C GLU A 4 5.75 -10.42 -6.86
N GLN A 5 5.72 -10.02 -8.14
CA GLN A 5 6.31 -8.76 -8.57
C GLN A 5 5.54 -7.54 -8.05
N VAL A 6 4.23 -7.68 -7.88
CA VAL A 6 3.36 -6.63 -7.35
C VAL A 6 3.58 -6.47 -5.85
N ILE A 7 3.69 -7.58 -5.11
CA ILE A 7 4.03 -7.57 -3.68
C ILE A 7 5.36 -6.86 -3.46
N GLN A 8 6.36 -7.08 -4.31
CA GLN A 8 7.67 -6.44 -4.16
C GLN A 8 7.67 -4.92 -4.34
N ASN A 9 6.78 -4.38 -5.19
CA ASN A 9 6.73 -2.94 -5.42
C ASN A 9 5.33 -2.50 -5.89
N PRO A 10 4.35 -2.45 -4.96
CA PRO A 10 2.95 -2.25 -5.31
C PRO A 10 2.65 -0.85 -5.85
N SER A 11 3.35 0.17 -5.36
CA SER A 11 3.26 1.55 -5.83
C SER A 11 3.69 1.75 -7.30
N LYS A 12 4.40 0.76 -7.89
CA LYS A 12 4.71 0.74 -9.33
C LYS A 12 3.53 0.29 -10.20
N TYR A 13 2.60 -0.48 -9.62
CA TYR A 13 1.47 -1.08 -10.33
C TYR A 13 0.15 -0.38 -10.05
N PHE A 14 0.06 0.33 -8.93
CA PHE A 14 -1.13 1.02 -8.46
C PHE A 14 -0.76 2.42 -8.03
N GLU A 15 -1.59 3.39 -8.38
CA GLU A 15 -1.44 4.77 -7.91
C GLU A 15 -1.99 4.93 -6.50
N HIS A 16 -3.05 4.16 -6.16
CA HIS A 16 -3.65 4.19 -4.83
C HIS A 16 -3.86 2.78 -4.25
N PRO A 17 -3.66 2.59 -2.93
CA PRO A 17 -3.89 1.30 -2.26
C PRO A 17 -5.31 0.76 -2.41
N GLY A 18 -6.30 1.65 -2.53
CA GLY A 18 -7.70 1.27 -2.77
C GLY A 18 -7.92 0.52 -4.09
N GLU A 19 -7.05 0.72 -5.09
CA GLU A 19 -7.12 0.00 -6.36
C GLU A 19 -6.85 -1.49 -6.20
N VAL A 20 -6.00 -1.88 -5.23
CA VAL A 20 -5.69 -3.29 -4.94
C VAL A 20 -6.95 -4.05 -4.55
N ALA A 21 -7.83 -3.44 -3.76
CA ALA A 21 -9.07 -4.07 -3.32
C ALA A 21 -10.08 -4.26 -4.46
N THR A 22 -10.11 -3.33 -5.42
CA THR A 22 -11.03 -3.39 -6.57
C THR A 22 -10.45 -4.17 -7.74
N THR A 23 -9.15 -4.49 -7.71
CA THR A 23 -8.46 -5.21 -8.78
C THR A 23 -9.07 -6.60 -9.00
N PRO A 24 -9.60 -6.88 -10.20
CA PRO A 24 -10.10 -8.20 -10.54
C PRO A 24 -8.93 -9.17 -10.78
N GLY A 25 -9.11 -10.44 -10.40
CA GLY A 25 -8.10 -11.48 -10.60
C GLY A 25 -7.07 -11.63 -9.49
N LEU A 26 -7.15 -10.82 -8.42
CA LEU A 26 -6.41 -11.05 -7.18
C LEU A 26 -7.32 -11.73 -6.15
N SER A 27 -6.81 -12.77 -5.50
CA SER A 27 -7.47 -13.39 -4.35
C SER A 27 -7.44 -12.43 -3.16
N VAL A 28 -8.33 -12.63 -2.19
CA VAL A 28 -8.29 -11.83 -0.94
C VAL A 28 -6.92 -11.94 -0.27
N GLU A 29 -6.34 -13.13 -0.24
CA GLU A 29 -4.99 -13.36 0.31
C GLU A 29 -3.90 -12.59 -0.44
N ASP A 30 -3.98 -12.52 -1.77
CA ASP A 30 -3.02 -11.77 -2.59
C ASP A 30 -3.15 -10.27 -2.34
N LYS A 31 -4.39 -9.76 -2.25
CA LYS A 31 -4.68 -8.36 -1.95
C LYS A 31 -4.14 -7.95 -0.59
N VAL A 32 -4.31 -8.80 0.41
CA VAL A 32 -3.77 -8.60 1.76
C VAL A 32 -2.25 -8.54 1.71
N LYS A 33 -1.58 -9.51 1.09
CA LYS A 33 -0.10 -9.53 0.98
C LYS A 33 0.45 -8.30 0.26
N ILE A 34 -0.21 -7.85 -0.80
CA ILE A 34 0.17 -6.65 -1.55
C ILE A 34 0.07 -5.42 -0.66
N LEU A 35 -1.04 -5.26 0.06
CA LEU A 35 -1.29 -4.11 0.94
C LEU A 35 -0.38 -4.10 2.17
N GLU A 36 -0.11 -5.26 2.79
CA GLU A 36 0.85 -5.38 3.90
C GLU A 36 2.27 -5.01 3.47
N SER A 37 2.69 -5.46 2.28
CA SER A 37 4.01 -5.09 1.74
C SER A 37 4.10 -3.58 1.45
N TRP A 38 3.03 -2.99 0.92
CA TRP A 38 2.95 -1.54 0.71
C TRP A 38 3.02 -0.76 2.03
N GLU A 39 2.37 -1.24 3.09
CA GLU A 39 2.40 -0.59 4.40
C GLU A 39 3.83 -0.50 4.95
N ILE A 40 4.61 -1.56 4.79
CA ILE A 40 6.00 -1.62 5.23
C ILE A 40 6.84 -0.62 4.44
N ASP A 41 6.76 -0.65 3.10
CA ASP A 41 7.50 0.23 2.20
C ASP A 41 7.21 1.72 2.47
N ALA A 42 5.93 2.09 2.64
CA ALA A 42 5.53 3.46 2.94
C ALA A 42 6.01 3.93 4.33
N ASN A 43 6.01 3.05 5.35
CA ASN A 43 6.56 3.37 6.67
C ASN A 43 8.09 3.53 6.63
N GLU A 44 8.79 2.69 5.88
CA GLU A 44 10.24 2.81 5.68
C GLU A 44 10.59 4.13 5.00
N MET A 45 9.83 4.53 3.97
CA MET A 45 9.99 5.83 3.32
C MET A 45 9.75 6.99 4.28
N LEU A 46 8.66 6.98 5.07
CA LEU A 46 8.39 8.03 6.07
C LEU A 46 9.48 8.12 7.15
N THR A 47 10.01 6.97 7.56
CA THR A 47 11.10 6.91 8.55
C THR A 47 12.41 7.45 7.96
N ALA A 48 12.69 7.14 6.69
CA ALA A 48 13.86 7.64 5.98
C ALA A 48 13.76 9.15 5.65
N ASP A 49 12.56 9.66 5.41
CA ASP A 49 12.29 11.07 5.05
C ASP A 49 12.21 12.00 6.28
N SER A 50 11.98 11.45 7.49
CA SER A 50 11.88 12.22 8.75
C SER A 50 13.12 13.03 9.14
N GLU A 51 14.27 12.86 8.47
CA GLU A 51 15.48 13.63 8.74
C GLU A 51 15.64 14.91 7.87
N ASN A 52 14.80 15.15 6.86
CA ASN A 52 14.94 16.35 6.00
C ASN A 52 13.60 16.86 5.42
N MET A 53 12.90 17.72 6.20
CA MET A 53 11.82 18.63 5.78
C MET A 53 10.41 18.03 5.49
N PRO A 54 9.32 18.74 5.88
CA PRO A 54 7.96 18.28 5.65
C PRO A 54 7.53 18.53 4.19
N ASP A 55 7.90 17.60 3.32
CA ASP A 55 7.49 17.63 1.92
C ASP A 55 6.12 16.98 1.72
N LYS A 56 5.37 17.46 0.72
CA LYS A 56 4.05 16.95 0.28
C LYS A 56 4.01 15.43 0.05
N ARG A 57 5.19 14.81 -0.10
CA ARG A 57 5.37 13.36 -0.18
C ARG A 57 4.96 12.67 1.13
N ASN A 58 5.24 13.26 2.30
CA ASN A 58 4.86 12.68 3.59
C ASN A 58 3.34 12.73 3.81
N GLU A 59 2.68 13.76 3.28
CA GLU A 59 1.21 13.83 3.26
C GLU A 59 0.63 12.70 2.41
N GLN A 60 1.18 12.46 1.20
CA GLN A 60 0.74 11.36 0.34
C GLN A 60 1.00 9.99 0.96
N LEU A 61 2.18 9.77 1.53
CA LEU A 61 2.50 8.49 2.21
C LEU A 61 1.59 8.25 3.43
N THR A 62 1.23 9.31 4.15
CA THR A 62 0.30 9.21 5.28
C THR A 62 -1.12 8.86 4.80
N ASP A 63 -1.58 9.47 3.70
CA ASP A 63 -2.86 9.15 3.04
C ASP A 63 -2.87 7.69 2.56
N ASP A 64 -1.81 7.25 1.89
CA ASP A 64 -1.65 5.88 1.41
C ASP A 64 -1.70 4.88 2.59
N LEU A 65 -1.00 5.16 3.69
CA LEU A 65 -1.05 4.32 4.90
C LEU A 65 -2.46 4.25 5.51
N GLN A 66 -3.20 5.36 5.53
CA GLN A 66 -4.59 5.35 6.01
C GLN A 66 -5.50 4.52 5.09
N ALA A 67 -5.33 4.66 3.77
CA ALA A 67 -6.06 3.89 2.78
C ALA A 67 -5.76 2.39 2.89
N ILE A 68 -4.48 2.01 3.06
CA ILE A 68 -4.04 0.63 3.27
C ILE A 68 -4.73 0.02 4.49
N ARG A 69 -4.67 0.69 5.64
CA ARG A 69 -5.24 0.18 6.90
C ARG A 69 -6.75 0.01 6.82
N THR A 70 -7.43 0.96 6.19
CA THR A 70 -8.89 0.90 5.95
C THR A 70 -9.23 -0.29 5.05
N THR A 71 -8.48 -0.44 3.96
CA THR A 71 -8.70 -1.50 2.98
C THR A 71 -8.42 -2.89 3.55
N LEU A 72 -7.33 -3.05 4.30
CA LEU A 72 -7.02 -4.30 5.00
C LEU A 72 -8.11 -4.67 6.00
N SER A 73 -8.68 -3.69 6.70
CA SER A 73 -9.79 -3.93 7.63
C SER A 73 -11.06 -4.41 6.91
N ASP A 74 -11.40 -3.83 5.75
CA ASP A 74 -12.53 -4.32 4.91
C ASP A 74 -12.29 -5.75 4.40
N LEU A 75 -11.08 -6.02 3.89
CA LEU A 75 -10.72 -7.33 3.32
C LEU A 75 -10.71 -8.44 4.37
N ARG A 76 -10.33 -8.13 5.62
CA ARG A 76 -10.29 -9.10 6.74
C ARG A 76 -11.62 -9.23 7.48
N GLY A 77 -12.51 -8.26 7.33
CA GLY A 77 -13.85 -8.27 7.94
C GLY A 77 -14.93 -8.94 7.08
N LYS A 78 -14.61 -9.26 5.82
CA LYS A 78 -15.45 -10.07 4.91
C LYS A 78 -15.20 -11.56 5.10
#